data_AF-A0A645GF42-F1
#
_entry.id   AF-A0A645GF42-F1
#
_cell.length_a   1.000
_cell.length_b   1.000
_cell.length_c   1.000
_cell.angle_alpha   90.00
_cell.angle_beta   90.00
_cell.angle_gamma   90.00
#
_symmetry.space_group_name_H-M   'P 1'
#
loop_
_entity.id
_entity.type
_entity.pdbx_description
1 polymer ?
#
loop_
_entity_poly.entity_id
_entity_poly.type
_entity_poly.pdbx_seq_one_letter_code
_entity_poly.pdbx_strand_id
1 'polypeptide(L)'
;MLKDVVNDISENVKYKYTGTMPPNLAQVFKILRNSDISEELALEIAGKIMLKGVANDFTQALNEAKRLLLTKLSFTNPIAKIDSKQIVSFLGPTGSGKTTTLIKLAIVCKLLHKFRILIVSTDTYKVGGSEQLQTLASISGIAFTVAYTPAELRKIVNEETKYDMIMIDTVGRNPNNLDELNSI
;
A
#
# COMPACT_ATOMS: atom_id res chain seq x y z
N MET A 1 10.63 -2.64 41.43
CA MET A 1 9.61 -1.76 42.04
C MET A 1 9.42 -0.46 41.24
N LEU A 2 10.39 0.47 41.18
CA LEU A 2 10.19 1.73 40.43
C LEU A 2 10.07 1.54 38.90
N LYS A 3 10.90 0.66 38.32
CA LYS A 3 10.84 0.33 36.88
C LYS A 3 9.51 -0.31 36.48
N ASP A 4 8.96 -1.14 37.36
CA ASP A 4 7.70 -1.84 37.11
C ASP A 4 6.52 -0.86 37.13
N VAL A 5 6.52 0.10 38.07
CA VAL A 5 5.51 1.17 38.15
C VAL A 5 5.60 2.11 36.95
N VAL A 6 6.81 2.50 36.52
CA VAL A 6 6.99 3.35 35.33
C VAL A 6 6.55 2.62 34.06
N ASN A 7 6.85 1.33 33.94
CA ASN A 7 6.37 0.52 32.82
C ASN A 7 4.85 0.40 32.81
N ASP A 8 4.24 0.20 33.97
CA ASP A 8 2.79 0.08 34.10
C ASP A 8 2.07 1.40 33.75
N ILE A 9 2.63 2.55 34.17
CA ILE A 9 2.12 3.87 33.77
C ILE A 9 2.28 4.09 32.26
N SER A 10 3.44 3.75 31.70
CA SER A 10 3.72 3.87 30.25
C SER A 10 2.77 3.00 29.42
N GLU A 11 2.51 1.76 29.87
CA GLU A 11 1.56 0.87 29.22
C GLU A 11 0.13 1.39 29.31
N ASN A 12 -0.30 1.94 30.45
CA ASN A 12 -1.65 2.47 30.62
C ASN A 12 -1.87 3.78 29.84
N VAL A 13 -0.83 4.58 29.61
CA VAL A 13 -0.90 5.74 28.70
C VAL A 13 -1.03 5.28 27.24
N LYS A 14 -0.29 4.24 26.84
CA LYS A 14 -0.29 3.72 25.47
C LYS A 14 -1.54 2.87 25.16
N TYR A 15 -2.14 2.24 26.17
CA TYR A 15 -3.26 1.31 26.05
C TYR A 15 -4.34 1.59 27.10
N LYS A 16 -4.87 2.82 27.12
CA LYS A 16 -5.85 3.31 28.09
C LYS A 16 -7.02 2.36 28.39
N TYR A 17 -7.43 1.55 27.41
CA TYR A 17 -8.62 0.70 27.51
C TYR A 17 -8.34 -0.73 28.00
N THR A 18 -7.07 -1.17 28.08
CA THR A 18 -6.77 -2.58 28.41
C THR A 18 -7.16 -2.96 29.83
N GLY A 19 -7.17 -2.02 30.78
CA GLY A 19 -7.60 -2.28 32.16
C GLY A 19 -9.09 -2.62 32.31
N THR A 20 -9.90 -2.39 31.28
CA THR A 20 -11.34 -2.70 31.27
C THR A 20 -11.69 -3.93 30.44
N MET A 21 -10.71 -4.53 29.76
CA MET A 21 -10.89 -5.68 28.88
C MET A 21 -10.52 -6.98 29.59
N PRO A 22 -11.13 -8.12 29.22
CA PRO A 22 -10.62 -9.44 29.60
C PRO A 22 -9.13 -9.59 29.24
N PRO A 23 -8.31 -10.29 30.04
CA PRO A 23 -6.86 -10.35 29.84
C PRO A 23 -6.45 -10.81 28.43
N ASN A 24 -7.14 -11.81 27.90
CA ASN A 24 -6.88 -12.34 26.55
C ASN A 24 -7.23 -11.32 25.45
N LEU A 25 -8.33 -10.58 25.63
CA LEU A 25 -8.70 -9.51 24.71
C LEU A 25 -7.76 -8.31 24.80
N ALA A 26 -7.31 -7.94 26.00
CA ALA A 26 -6.32 -6.89 26.20
C ALA A 26 -5.01 -7.22 25.47
N GLN A 27 -4.58 -8.48 25.49
CA GLN A 27 -3.40 -8.92 24.76
C GLN A 27 -3.61 -8.83 23.23
N VAL A 28 -4.77 -9.24 22.71
CA VAL A 28 -5.11 -9.06 21.28
C VAL A 28 -5.16 -7.58 20.89
N PHE A 29 -5.73 -6.72 21.72
CA PHE A 29 -5.76 -5.27 21.49
C PHE A 29 -4.34 -4.70 21.40
N LYS A 30 -3.43 -5.08 22.31
CA LYS A 30 -2.02 -4.68 22.25
C LYS A 30 -1.35 -5.16 20.96
N ILE A 31 -1.62 -6.39 20.50
CA ILE A 31 -1.11 -6.90 19.21
C ILE A 31 -1.60 -6.02 18.05
N LEU A 32 -2.89 -5.68 18.00
CA LEU A 32 -3.45 -4.82 16.95
C LEU A 32 -2.76 -3.45 16.93
N ARG A 33 -2.65 -2.80 18.09
CA ARG A 33 -2.02 -1.47 18.21
C ARG A 33 -0.53 -1.47 17.88
N ASN A 34 0.20 -2.51 18.28
CA ASN A 34 1.61 -2.70 17.90
C ASN A 34 1.80 -3.05 16.41
N SER A 35 0.72 -3.44 15.71
CA SER A 35 0.72 -3.69 14.26
C SER A 35 0.22 -2.46 13.48
N ASP A 36 0.31 -1.27 14.08
CA ASP A 36 -0.13 0.02 13.50
C ASP A 36 -1.63 0.09 13.12
N ILE A 37 -2.46 -0.81 13.66
CA ILE A 37 -3.92 -0.67 13.56
C ILE A 37 -4.35 0.49 14.45
N SER A 38 -5.07 1.47 13.88
CA SER A 38 -5.58 2.64 14.59
C SER A 38 -6.36 2.25 15.85
N GLU A 39 -6.32 3.10 16.88
CA GLU A 39 -7.03 2.84 18.15
C GLU A 39 -8.53 2.64 17.94
N GLU A 40 -9.13 3.48 17.10
CA GLU A 40 -10.55 3.41 16.73
C GLU A 40 -10.92 2.03 16.16
N LEU A 41 -10.20 1.56 15.15
CA LEU A 41 -10.44 0.25 14.55
C LEU A 41 -10.14 -0.90 15.53
N ALA A 42 -9.09 -0.78 16.35
CA ALA A 42 -8.76 -1.79 17.34
C ALA A 42 -9.86 -1.93 18.42
N LEU A 43 -10.46 -0.80 18.84
CA LEU A 43 -11.61 -0.77 19.75
C LEU A 43 -12.87 -1.34 19.08
N GLU A 44 -13.14 -1.00 17.81
CA GLU A 44 -14.24 -1.58 17.03
C GLU A 44 -14.13 -3.12 16.99
N ILE A 45 -12.92 -3.62 16.69
CA ILE A 45 -12.64 -5.06 16.65
C ILE A 45 -12.82 -5.69 18.03
N ALA A 46 -12.29 -5.07 19.09
CA ALA A 46 -12.41 -5.57 20.45
C ALA A 46 -13.87 -5.67 20.90
N GLY A 47 -14.69 -4.65 20.60
CA GLY A 47 -16.12 -4.67 20.87
C GLY A 47 -16.85 -5.81 20.15
N LYS A 48 -16.53 -6.07 18.88
CA LYS A 48 -17.10 -7.18 18.12
C LYS A 48 -16.70 -8.55 18.68
N ILE A 49 -15.47 -8.69 19.17
CA ILE A 49 -14.99 -9.92 19.82
C ILE A 49 -15.75 -10.18 21.14
N MET A 50 -15.98 -9.13 21.95
CA MET A 50 -16.78 -9.21 23.17
C MET A 50 -18.22 -9.67 22.86
N LEU A 51 -18.87 -9.06 21.86
CA LEU A 51 -20.23 -9.42 21.45
C LEU A 51 -20.34 -10.87 20.96
N LYS A 52 -19.28 -11.40 20.35
CA LYS A 52 -19.21 -12.81 19.91
C LYS A 52 -18.97 -13.80 21.05
N GLY A 53 -18.61 -13.31 22.25
CA GLY A 53 -18.40 -14.15 23.43
C GLY A 53 -17.08 -14.93 23.46
N VAL A 54 -16.11 -14.59 22.59
CA VAL A 54 -14.83 -15.32 22.48
C VAL A 54 -13.66 -14.59 23.16
N ALA A 55 -13.93 -13.50 23.87
CA ALA A 55 -12.91 -12.64 24.49
C ALA A 55 -12.07 -13.32 25.60
N ASN A 56 -12.58 -14.41 26.18
CA ASN A 56 -11.90 -15.16 27.25
C ASN A 56 -10.93 -16.22 26.73
N ASP A 57 -10.85 -16.45 25.41
CA ASP A 57 -9.92 -17.37 24.78
C ASP A 57 -9.03 -16.58 23.81
N PHE A 58 -7.73 -16.55 24.08
CA PHE A 58 -6.78 -15.77 23.28
C PHE A 58 -6.76 -16.20 21.80
N THR A 59 -6.77 -17.51 21.54
CA THR A 59 -6.70 -18.04 20.18
C THR A 59 -7.96 -17.71 19.39
N GLN A 60 -9.13 -17.86 20.01
CA GLN A 60 -10.41 -17.52 19.38
C GLN A 60 -10.55 -16.01 19.17
N ALA A 61 -10.18 -15.19 20.15
CA ALA A 61 -10.16 -13.73 20.03
C ALA A 61 -9.22 -13.25 18.91
N LEU A 62 -8.01 -13.82 18.82
CA LEU A 62 -7.05 -13.48 17.78
C LEU A 62 -7.53 -13.88 16.38
N ASN A 63 -8.12 -15.07 16.25
CA ASN A 63 -8.69 -15.53 14.97
C ASN A 63 -9.87 -14.66 14.54
N GLU A 64 -10.72 -14.24 15.48
CA GLU A 64 -11.81 -13.33 15.20
C GLU A 64 -11.30 -11.94 14.79
N ALA A 65 -10.26 -11.42 15.45
CA ALA A 65 -9.61 -10.17 15.06
C ALA A 65 -9.09 -10.23 13.62
N LYS A 66 -8.38 -11.30 13.26
CA LYS A 66 -7.90 -11.53 11.88
C LYS A 66 -9.05 -11.58 10.88
N ARG A 67 -10.11 -12.31 11.18
CA ARG A 67 -11.30 -12.40 10.33
C ARG A 67 -11.92 -11.01 10.12
N LEU A 68 -12.09 -10.23 11.18
CA LEU A 68 -12.65 -8.89 11.11
C LEU A 68 -11.76 -7.93 10.29
N LEU A 69 -10.43 -8.01 10.46
CA LEU A 69 -9.49 -7.26 9.61
C LEU A 69 -9.63 -7.64 8.13
N LEU A 70 -9.71 -8.94 7.83
CA LEU A 70 -9.89 -9.41 6.45
C LEU A 70 -11.19 -8.87 5.82
N THR A 71 -12.27 -8.69 6.60
CA THR A 71 -13.52 -8.08 6.08
C THR A 71 -13.38 -6.60 5.74
N LYS A 72 -12.36 -5.92 6.26
CA LYS A 72 -12.08 -4.50 5.96
C LYS A 72 -11.15 -4.34 4.75
N LEU A 73 -10.51 -5.42 4.29
CA LEU A 73 -9.65 -5.40 3.13
C LEU A 73 -10.47 -5.68 1.87
N SER A 74 -10.33 -4.80 0.88
CA SER A 74 -10.85 -5.02 -0.46
C SER A 74 -9.70 -5.42 -1.37
N PHE A 75 -9.82 -6.58 -2.02
CA PHE A 75 -8.86 -7.06 -2.99
C PHE A 75 -9.43 -6.90 -4.39
N THR A 76 -8.62 -6.37 -5.30
CA THR A 76 -8.91 -6.44 -6.74
C THR A 76 -8.39 -7.74 -7.31
N ASN A 77 -8.89 -8.13 -8.48
CA ASN A 77 -8.36 -9.28 -9.18
C ASN A 77 -6.87 -9.07 -9.51
N PRO A 78 -6.05 -10.13 -9.47
CA PRO A 78 -4.67 -10.06 -9.93
C PRO A 78 -4.58 -9.49 -11.34
N ILE A 79 -3.47 -8.81 -11.64
CA ILE A 79 -3.20 -8.32 -12.99
C ILE A 79 -3.12 -9.52 -13.93
N ALA A 80 -4.12 -9.62 -14.81
CA ALA A 80 -4.24 -10.69 -15.80
C ALA A 80 -4.21 -10.10 -17.20
N LYS A 81 -3.65 -10.86 -18.14
CA LYS A 81 -3.60 -10.46 -19.54
C LYS A 81 -5.01 -10.51 -20.11
N ILE A 82 -5.44 -9.40 -20.71
CA ILE A 82 -6.71 -9.28 -21.42
C ILE A 82 -6.41 -8.94 -22.88
N ASP A 83 -7.42 -9.03 -23.75
CA ASP A 83 -7.26 -8.80 -25.19
C ASP A 83 -6.93 -7.34 -25.54
N SER A 84 -7.29 -6.41 -24.65
CA SER A 84 -7.00 -4.99 -24.80
C SER A 84 -5.75 -4.54 -24.04
N LYS A 85 -5.09 -3.50 -24.54
CA LYS A 85 -3.99 -2.83 -23.84
C LYS A 85 -4.44 -2.30 -22.48
N GLN A 86 -3.68 -2.60 -21.44
CA GLN A 86 -3.92 -2.12 -20.07
C GLN A 86 -3.05 -0.89 -19.78
N ILE A 87 -3.63 0.12 -19.14
CA ILE A 87 -2.91 1.33 -18.69
C ILE A 87 -3.02 1.38 -17.17
N VAL A 88 -1.88 1.39 -16.49
CA VAL A 88 -1.81 1.34 -15.02
C VAL A 88 -0.97 2.50 -14.53
N SER A 89 -1.59 3.41 -13.76
CA SER A 89 -0.90 4.54 -13.15
C SER A 89 -0.65 4.32 -11.67
N PHE A 90 0.55 4.62 -11.20
CA PHE A 90 0.94 4.49 -9.81
C PHE A 90 0.86 5.84 -9.11
N LEU A 91 -0.16 6.03 -8.26
CA LEU A 91 -0.45 7.28 -7.57
C LEU A 91 -0.28 7.13 -6.05
N GLY A 92 0.04 8.23 -5.35
CA GLY A 92 0.17 8.27 -3.90
C GLY A 92 1.34 9.12 -3.38
N PRO A 93 1.50 9.23 -2.05
CA PRO A 93 2.45 10.15 -1.42
C PRO A 93 3.91 9.87 -1.74
N THR A 94 4.75 10.86 -1.52
CA THR A 94 6.21 10.70 -1.60
C THR A 94 6.66 9.63 -0.59
N GLY A 95 7.55 8.73 -1.02
CA GLY A 95 8.07 7.66 -0.16
C GLY A 95 7.15 6.43 -0.01
N SER A 96 5.95 6.40 -0.60
CA SER A 96 5.06 5.23 -0.50
C SER A 96 5.50 4.00 -1.32
N GLY A 97 6.65 4.08 -2.00
CA GLY A 97 7.23 2.97 -2.77
C GLY A 97 6.70 2.80 -4.19
N LYS A 98 5.99 3.78 -4.77
CA LYS A 98 5.40 3.70 -6.13
C LYS A 98 6.37 3.19 -7.21
N THR A 99 7.48 3.91 -7.41
CA THR A 99 8.52 3.57 -8.39
C THR A 99 9.08 2.16 -8.19
N THR A 100 9.38 1.80 -6.93
CA THR A 100 9.89 0.47 -6.57
C THR A 100 8.85 -0.63 -6.80
N THR A 101 7.59 -0.37 -6.48
CA THR A 101 6.49 -1.32 -6.68
C THR A 101 6.19 -1.50 -8.17
N LEU A 102 6.20 -0.41 -8.93
CA LEU A 102 6.00 -0.42 -10.38
C LEU A 102 7.02 -1.32 -11.05
N ILE A 103 8.32 -1.11 -10.80
CA ILE A 103 9.35 -1.94 -11.46
C ILE A 103 9.26 -3.40 -11.06
N LYS A 104 8.98 -3.70 -9.77
CA LYS A 104 8.76 -5.08 -9.30
C LYS A 104 7.58 -5.73 -10.01
N LEU A 105 6.44 -5.05 -10.10
CA LEU A 105 5.26 -5.56 -10.79
C LEU A 105 5.50 -5.72 -12.28
N ALA A 106 6.23 -4.79 -12.91
CA ALA A 106 6.60 -4.89 -14.32
C ALA A 106 7.45 -6.15 -14.59
N ILE A 107 8.45 -6.41 -13.74
CA ILE A 107 9.28 -7.62 -13.84
C ILE A 107 8.42 -8.89 -13.69
N VAL A 108 7.55 -8.94 -12.67
CA VAL A 108 6.66 -10.09 -12.44
C VAL A 108 5.72 -10.31 -13.64
N CYS A 109 5.08 -9.25 -14.14
CA CYS A 109 4.18 -9.31 -15.30
C CYS A 109 4.91 -9.76 -16.57
N LYS A 110 6.14 -9.28 -16.80
CA LYS A 110 6.96 -9.70 -17.94
C LYS A 110 7.40 -11.16 -17.83
N LEU A 111 7.94 -11.56 -16.69
CA LEU A 111 8.56 -12.88 -16.53
C LEU A 111 7.53 -14.00 -16.40
N LEU A 112 6.53 -13.82 -15.54
CA LEU A 112 5.53 -14.85 -15.23
C LEU A 112 4.36 -14.83 -16.20
N HIS A 113 3.93 -13.64 -16.64
CA HIS A 113 2.71 -13.47 -17.43
C HIS A 113 2.98 -13.05 -18.88
N LYS A 114 4.25 -12.95 -19.29
CA LYS A 114 4.70 -12.65 -20.67
C LYS A 114 4.05 -11.39 -21.27
N PHE A 115 3.82 -10.38 -20.44
CA PHE A 115 3.40 -9.06 -20.93
C PHE A 115 4.53 -8.37 -21.69
N ARG A 116 4.20 -7.77 -22.82
CA ARG A 116 5.00 -6.70 -23.44
C ARG A 116 4.69 -5.41 -22.68
N ILE A 117 5.66 -4.89 -21.94
CA ILE A 117 5.46 -3.74 -21.04
C ILE A 117 6.26 -2.54 -21.51
N LEU A 118 5.62 -1.37 -21.48
CA LEU A 118 6.27 -0.06 -21.54
C LEU A 118 6.10 0.63 -20.19
N ILE A 119 7.21 1.12 -19.63
CA ILE A 119 7.21 2.01 -18.47
C ILE A 119 7.30 3.46 -18.99
N VAL A 120 6.45 4.33 -18.47
CA VAL A 120 6.48 5.77 -18.74
C VAL A 120 6.68 6.51 -17.43
N SER A 121 7.74 7.28 -17.30
CA SER A 121 7.88 8.22 -16.18
C SER A 121 7.27 9.57 -16.55
N THR A 122 6.50 10.15 -15.63
CA THR A 122 6.08 11.56 -15.68
C THR A 122 6.75 12.39 -14.59
N ASP A 123 7.65 11.82 -13.77
CA ASP A 123 8.43 12.56 -12.77
C ASP A 123 9.58 13.31 -13.46
N THR A 124 9.25 14.46 -14.03
CA THR A 124 10.17 15.37 -14.73
C THR A 124 10.63 16.54 -13.85
N TYR A 125 10.12 16.63 -12.62
CA TYR A 125 10.45 17.69 -11.67
C TYR A 125 11.81 17.49 -10.99
N LYS A 126 12.32 16.26 -10.94
CA LYS A 126 13.62 15.93 -10.37
C LYS A 126 14.64 15.71 -11.48
N VAL A 127 15.69 16.53 -11.51
CA VAL A 127 16.88 16.25 -12.33
C VAL A 127 17.40 14.86 -11.93
N GLY A 128 17.43 13.93 -12.89
CA GLY A 128 17.83 12.53 -12.66
C GLY A 128 16.79 11.66 -11.94
N GLY A 129 15.57 12.15 -11.64
CA GLY A 129 14.55 11.42 -10.89
C GLY A 129 14.12 10.11 -11.55
N SER A 130 14.17 10.07 -12.88
CA SER A 130 13.84 8.89 -13.68
C SER A 130 15.03 7.98 -14.02
N GLU A 131 16.28 8.39 -13.75
CA GLU A 131 17.48 7.64 -14.15
C GLU A 131 17.58 6.28 -13.45
N GLN A 132 17.22 6.24 -12.16
CA GLN A 132 17.20 4.98 -11.41
C GLN A 132 16.16 4.01 -11.98
N LEU A 133 14.96 4.50 -12.30
CA LEU A 133 13.90 3.68 -12.90
C LEU A 133 14.30 3.21 -14.30
N GLN A 134 14.89 4.08 -15.12
CA GLN A 134 15.41 3.74 -16.44
C GLN A 134 16.48 2.65 -16.36
N THR A 135 17.41 2.78 -15.42
CA THR A 135 18.48 1.78 -15.19
C THR A 135 17.89 0.42 -14.84
N LEU A 136 16.95 0.37 -13.90
CA LEU A 136 16.30 -0.87 -13.50
C LEU A 136 15.45 -1.49 -14.63
N ALA A 137 14.76 -0.65 -15.42
CA ALA A 137 14.01 -1.09 -16.59
C ALA A 137 14.95 -1.69 -17.64
N SER A 138 16.07 -1.04 -17.93
CA SER A 138 17.11 -1.51 -18.85
C SER A 138 17.69 -2.86 -18.41
N ILE A 139 18.10 -2.99 -17.15
CA ILE A 139 18.58 -4.26 -16.56
C ILE A 139 17.53 -5.37 -16.71
N SER A 140 16.26 -5.03 -16.59
CA SER A 140 15.14 -5.98 -16.70
C SER A 140 14.67 -6.21 -18.15
N GLY A 141 15.29 -5.54 -19.13
CA GLY A 141 14.89 -5.51 -20.54
C GLY A 141 13.46 -5.03 -20.77
N ILE A 142 12.96 -4.13 -19.93
CA ILE A 142 11.62 -3.52 -20.05
C ILE A 142 11.78 -2.18 -20.76
N ALA A 143 10.89 -1.89 -21.73
CA ALA A 143 10.95 -0.63 -22.45
C ALA A 143 10.63 0.54 -21.51
N PHE A 144 11.33 1.65 -21.68
CA PHE A 144 11.22 2.82 -20.82
C PHE A 144 11.19 4.09 -21.68
N THR A 145 10.33 5.04 -21.30
CA THR A 145 10.32 6.40 -21.86
C THR A 145 9.90 7.42 -20.79
N VAL A 146 10.09 8.70 -21.10
CA VAL A 146 9.67 9.83 -20.28
C VAL A 146 8.63 10.63 -21.05
N ALA A 147 7.55 11.04 -20.38
CA ALA A 147 6.58 12.00 -20.91
C ALA A 147 6.72 13.31 -20.13
N TYR A 148 7.08 14.39 -20.83
CA TYR A 148 7.28 15.70 -20.22
C TYR A 148 5.99 16.52 -20.16
N THR A 149 5.01 16.19 -21.01
CA THR A 149 3.73 16.87 -21.04
C THR A 149 2.55 15.88 -21.03
N PRO A 150 1.36 16.31 -20.57
CA PRO A 150 0.16 15.49 -20.69
C PRO A 150 -0.20 15.12 -22.13
N ALA A 151 0.14 15.99 -23.10
CA ALA A 151 -0.05 15.72 -24.53
C ALA A 151 0.86 14.59 -25.03
N GLU A 152 2.13 14.59 -24.62
CA GLU A 152 3.06 13.50 -24.91
C GLU A 152 2.62 12.19 -24.28
N LEU A 153 2.18 12.20 -23.01
CA LEU A 153 1.68 11.00 -22.35
C LEU A 153 0.48 10.43 -23.10
N ARG A 154 -0.49 11.28 -23.49
CA ARG A 154 -1.64 10.86 -24.30
C ARG A 154 -1.20 10.26 -25.64
N LYS A 155 -0.23 10.88 -26.30
CA LYS A 155 0.34 10.38 -27.55
C LYS A 155 0.95 8.98 -27.38
N ILE A 156 1.83 8.81 -26.39
CA ILE A 156 2.47 7.52 -26.07
C ILE A 156 1.40 6.45 -25.79
N VAL A 157 0.43 6.77 -24.94
CA VAL A 157 -0.66 5.86 -24.57
C VAL A 157 -1.49 5.43 -25.78
N ASN A 158 -1.70 6.31 -26.75
CA ASN A 158 -2.50 5.99 -27.95
C ASN A 158 -1.70 5.24 -29.01
N GLU A 159 -0.48 5.69 -29.30
CA GLU A 159 0.32 5.21 -30.44
C GLU A 159 1.09 3.90 -30.15
N GLU A 160 1.46 3.65 -28.90
CA GLU A 160 2.23 2.45 -28.52
C GLU A 160 1.30 1.23 -28.38
N THR A 161 0.89 0.68 -29.51
CA THR A 161 -0.06 -0.45 -29.62
C THR A 161 0.60 -1.83 -29.50
N LYS A 162 1.93 -1.90 -29.67
CA LYS A 162 2.70 -3.16 -29.57
C LYS A 162 2.84 -3.69 -28.14
N TYR A 163 2.53 -2.88 -27.13
CA TYR A 163 2.61 -3.27 -25.73
C TYR A 163 1.24 -3.71 -25.20
N ASP A 164 1.26 -4.78 -24.43
CA ASP A 164 0.08 -5.31 -23.74
C ASP A 164 -0.26 -4.42 -22.53
N MET A 165 0.75 -3.76 -21.94
CA MET A 165 0.58 -2.91 -20.76
C MET A 165 1.50 -1.70 -20.80
N ILE A 166 0.95 -0.55 -20.41
CA ILE A 166 1.69 0.69 -20.16
C ILE A 166 1.58 1.00 -18.65
N MET A 167 2.72 1.01 -17.96
CA MET A 167 2.81 1.37 -16.54
C MET A 167 3.37 2.78 -16.39
N ILE A 168 2.65 3.64 -15.69
CA ILE A 168 2.97 5.06 -15.56
C ILE A 168 3.46 5.34 -14.13
N ASP A 169 4.71 5.77 -14.00
CA ASP A 169 5.28 6.27 -12.74
C ASP A 169 4.99 7.77 -12.63
N THR A 170 4.36 8.19 -11.53
CA THR A 170 4.09 9.60 -11.26
C THR A 170 4.89 10.09 -10.07
N VAL A 171 5.13 11.40 -10.02
CA VAL A 171 5.71 12.04 -8.83
C VAL A 171 4.84 11.76 -7.61
N GLY A 172 5.47 11.57 -6.45
CA GLY A 172 4.75 11.46 -5.19
C GLY A 172 4.20 12.81 -4.75
N ARG A 173 2.95 12.85 -4.32
CA ARG A 173 2.29 14.06 -3.83
C ARG A 173 1.46 13.77 -2.60
N ASN A 174 1.50 14.66 -1.62
CA ASN A 174 0.76 14.50 -0.39
C ASN A 174 -0.75 14.60 -0.66
N PRO A 175 -1.55 13.55 -0.41
CA PRO A 175 -2.99 13.57 -0.67
C PRO A 175 -3.74 14.59 0.20
N ASN A 176 -3.14 15.06 1.30
CA ASN A 176 -3.71 16.08 2.18
C ASN A 176 -3.34 17.50 1.75
N ASN A 177 -2.52 17.68 0.71
CA ASN A 177 -2.14 18.98 0.18
C ASN A 177 -2.82 19.21 -1.18
N LEU A 178 -3.92 19.97 -1.16
CA LEU A 178 -4.74 20.26 -2.35
C LEU A 178 -3.95 21.03 -3.42
N ASP A 179 -3.00 21.88 -3.03
CA ASP A 179 -2.18 22.64 -3.97
C ASP A 179 -1.21 21.72 -4.74
N GLU A 180 -0.70 20.68 -4.06
CA GLU A 180 0.05 19.62 -4.73
C GLU A 180 -0.85 18.80 -5.67
N LEU A 181 -2.10 18.52 -5.31
CA LEU A 181 -3.00 17.73 -6.17
C LEU A 181 -3.49 18.50 -7.42
N ASN A 182 -3.66 19.82 -7.35
CA ASN A 182 -4.21 20.63 -8.44
C ASN A 182 -3.19 20.97 -9.55
N SER A 183 -1.92 20.61 -9.38
CA SER A 183 -0.86 20.83 -10.39
C SER A 183 -0.58 19.59 -11.26
N ILE A 184 -1.59 18.71 -11.44
CA ILE A 184 -1.53 17.49 -12.29
C ILE A 184 -1.90 17.86 -13.73
#